data_AF-A0A7X9KIB0-F1
#
_entry.id   AF-A0A7X9KIB0-F1
#
_cell.length_a   1.000
_cell.length_b   1.000
_cell.length_c   1.000
_cell.angle_alpha   90.00
_cell.angle_beta   90.00
_cell.angle_gamma   90.00
#
_symmetry.space_group_name_H-M   'P 1'
#
loop_
_entity.id
_entity.type
_entity.pdbx_description
1 polymer ?
#
loop_
_entity_poly.entity_id
_entity_poly.type
_entity_poly.pdbx_seq_one_letter_code
_entity_poly.pdbx_strand_id
1 'polypeptide(L)' 'MTNPIPGTQEWLDLVIEEVVDPARPIVDPHHHLWPAGGALPYGLDELHSDVDGTSSGGGHRIVRTVFVECGA' A
#
# COMPACT_ATOMS: atom_id res chain seq x y z
N MET A 1 20.38 -0.31 18.57
CA MET A 1 19.08 -0.13 17.89
C MET A 1 18.77 -1.43 17.18
N THR A 2 17.60 -2.01 17.41
CA THR A 2 17.18 -3.25 16.74
C THR A 2 16.69 -2.88 15.34
N ASN A 3 17.09 -3.63 14.32
CA ASN A 3 16.54 -3.44 12.97
C ASN A 3 15.03 -3.78 13.00
N PRO A 4 14.18 -2.98 12.32
CA PRO A 4 12.76 -3.29 12.24
C PRO A 4 12.53 -4.62 11.52
N ILE A 5 11.47 -5.31 11.91
CA ILE A 5 11.13 -6.64 11.38
C ILE A 5 10.55 -6.46 9.97
N PRO A 6 11.05 -7.18 8.95
CA PRO A 6 10.49 -7.08 7.59
C PRO A 6 8.98 -7.27 7.56
N GLY A 7 8.27 -6.37 6.88
CA GLY A 7 6.81 -6.38 6.76
C GLY A 7 6.05 -5.68 7.89
N THR A 8 6.72 -5.12 8.91
CA THR A 8 6.05 -4.25 9.90
C THR A 8 6.02 -2.80 9.44
N GLN A 9 5.15 -1.97 10.05
CA GLN A 9 5.07 -0.55 9.73
C GLN A 9 6.40 0.16 9.99
N GLU A 10 7.13 -0.19 11.05
CA GLU A 10 8.44 0.38 11.35
C GLU A 10 9.49 0.05 10.27
N TRP A 11 9.30 -1.06 9.54
CA TRP A 11 10.14 -1.40 8.40
C TRP A 11 9.73 -0.63 7.15
N LEU A 12 8.42 -0.44 6.91
CA LEU A 12 7.90 0.33 5.78
C LEU A 12 8.27 1.83 5.87
N ASP A 13 8.26 2.39 7.08
CA ASP A 13 8.56 3.80 7.33
C ASP A 13 10.07 4.15 7.26
N LEU A 14 10.94 3.18 6.94
CA LEU A 14 12.39 3.42 6.84
C LEU A 14 12.75 4.39 5.72
N VAL A 15 11.97 4.45 4.65
CA VAL A 15 12.24 5.28 3.48
C VAL A 15 10.94 5.94 3.04
N ILE A 16 10.96 7.27 3.01
CA ILE A 16 9.87 8.08 2.49
C ILE A 16 10.38 8.84 1.27
N GLU A 17 9.70 8.68 0.13
CA GLU A 17 10.03 9.34 -1.13
C GLU A 17 9.06 10.48 -1.44
N GLU A 18 9.52 11.50 -2.16
CA GLU A 18 8.65 12.58 -2.64
C GLU A 18 7.78 12.10 -3.82
N VAL A 19 6.47 12.30 -3.75
CA VAL A 19 5.54 11.94 -4.83
C VAL A 19 5.80 12.78 -6.08
N VAL A 20 6.13 12.12 -7.17
CA VAL A 20 6.25 12.75 -8.49
C VAL A 20 4.85 13.01 -9.07
N ASP A 21 4.60 14.25 -9.51
CA ASP A 21 3.33 14.69 -10.11
C ASP A 21 2.10 14.29 -9.26
N PRO A 22 1.99 14.84 -8.03
CA PRO A 22 0.99 14.40 -7.05
C PRO A 22 -0.47 14.65 -7.50
N ALA A 23 -0.68 15.52 -8.48
CA ALA A 23 -2.00 15.83 -9.00
C ALA A 23 -2.49 14.83 -10.07
N ARG A 24 -1.59 14.04 -10.66
CA ARG A 24 -1.89 13.12 -11.76
C ARG A 24 -2.88 12.06 -11.30
N PRO A 25 -4.08 11.98 -11.91
CA PRO A 25 -5.00 10.89 -11.62
C PRO A 25 -4.44 9.58 -12.21
N ILE A 26 -4.36 8.55 -11.38
CA ILE A 26 -3.84 7.22 -11.76
C ILE A 26 -4.94 6.17 -11.60
N VAL A 27 -5.00 5.24 -12.54
CA VAL A 27 -5.71 3.97 -12.37
C VAL A 27 -4.66 2.92 -12.07
N ASP A 28 -4.69 2.35 -10.87
CA ASP A 28 -3.86 1.19 -10.53
C ASP A 28 -4.45 -0.05 -11.22
N PRO A 29 -3.73 -0.66 -12.18
CA PRO A 29 -4.30 -1.71 -13.01
C PRO A 29 -4.30 -3.09 -12.33
N HIS A 30 -3.67 -3.25 -11.15
CA HIS A 30 -3.46 -4.58 -10.57
C HIS A 30 -3.13 -4.51 -9.07
N HIS A 31 -4.08 -4.92 -8.23
CA HIS A 31 -3.78 -5.29 -6.84
C HIS A 31 -4.37 -6.67 -6.47
N HIS A 32 -3.84 -7.25 -5.40
CA HIS A 32 -4.38 -8.43 -4.74
C HIS A 32 -4.74 -8.09 -3.30
N LEU A 33 -5.69 -8.83 -2.74
CA LEU A 33 -6.00 -8.83 -1.32
C LEU A 33 -5.62 -10.19 -0.75
N TRP A 34 -5.06 -10.20 0.45
CA TRP A 34 -4.56 -11.39 1.13
C TRP A 34 -5.21 -11.51 2.51
N PRO A 35 -5.73 -12.69 2.88
CA PRO A 35 -6.51 -12.85 4.10
C PRO A 35 -5.67 -12.65 5.36
N ALA A 36 -6.35 -12.20 6.42
CA ALA A 36 -5.78 -12.16 7.76
C ALA A 36 -5.31 -13.56 8.19
N GLY A 37 -4.13 -13.63 8.82
CA GLY A 37 -3.51 -14.89 9.24
C GLY A 37 -2.72 -15.62 8.15
N GLY A 38 -2.70 -15.10 6.91
CA GLY A 38 -1.77 -15.52 5.87
C GLY A 38 -0.32 -15.07 6.16
N ALA A 39 0.62 -15.49 5.31
CA ALA A 39 2.03 -15.11 5.43
C ALA A 39 2.27 -13.61 5.20
N LEU A 40 1.40 -12.96 4.42
CA LEU A 40 1.45 -11.54 4.08
C LEU A 40 0.03 -10.98 4.07
N PRO A 41 -0.59 -10.72 5.24
CA PRO A 41 -1.94 -10.18 5.30
C PRO A 41 -1.97 -8.77 4.69
N TYR A 42 -2.94 -8.51 3.82
CA TYR A 42 -3.15 -7.21 3.18
C TYR A 42 -4.62 -7.12 2.75
N GLY A 43 -5.42 -6.45 3.57
CA GLY A 43 -6.85 -6.33 3.40
C GLY A 43 -7.25 -5.00 2.77
N LEU A 44 -8.55 -4.73 2.89
CA LEU A 44 -9.16 -3.53 2.38
C LEU A 44 -8.67 -2.28 3.13
N ASP A 45 -8.47 -2.38 4.44
CA ASP A 45 -8.04 -1.24 5.27
C ASP A 45 -6.63 -0.79 4.90
N GLU A 46 -5.71 -1.74 4.70
CA GLU A 46 -4.35 -1.47 4.22
C GLU A 46 -4.37 -0.84 2.82
N LEU A 47 -5.14 -1.43 1.88
CA LEU A 47 -5.31 -0.85 0.54
C LEU A 47 -5.86 0.58 0.61
N HIS A 48 -6.87 0.83 1.44
CA HIS A 48 -7.46 2.15 1.61
C HIS A 48 -6.43 3.16 2.10
N SER A 49 -5.63 2.81 3.12
CA SER A 49 -4.57 3.67 3.64
C SER A 49 -3.50 4.00 2.59
N ASP A 50 -3.24 3.08 1.66
CA ASP A 50 -2.27 3.29 0.58
C ASP A 50 -2.83 4.21 -0.53
N VAL A 51 -4.11 4.08 -0.87
CA VAL A 51 -4.73 4.83 -1.98
C VAL A 51 -5.36 6.15 -1.57
N ASP A 52 -5.72 6.33 -0.30
CA ASP A 52 -6.32 7.57 0.22
C ASP A 52 -5.29 8.68 0.47
N GLY A 53 -4.00 8.34 0.39
CA GLY A 53 -2.88 9.26 0.52
C GLY A 53 -2.61 9.73 1.94
N THR A 54 -3.17 9.06 2.94
CA THR A 54 -2.95 9.37 4.37
C THR A 54 -1.79 8.61 4.98
N SER A 55 -1.25 7.59 4.29
CA SER A 55 -0.05 6.89 4.71
C SER A 55 1.17 7.82 4.78
N SER A 56 2.06 7.53 5.75
CA SER A 56 3.33 8.24 5.94
C SER A 56 4.13 8.18 4.64
N GLY A 57 4.21 9.31 3.93
CA GLY A 57 4.95 9.46 2.69
C GLY A 57 4.17 10.00 1.50
N GLY A 58 2.84 10.06 1.60
CA GLY A 58 1.98 10.56 0.52
C GLY A 58 1.92 9.55 -0.62
N GLY A 59 0.73 9.01 -0.88
CA GLY A 59 0.50 8.14 -2.02
C GLY A 59 0.38 8.92 -3.34
N HIS A 60 0.55 8.25 -4.47
CA HIS A 60 0.05 8.77 -5.74
C HIS A 60 -1.48 8.92 -5.69
N ARG A 61 -2.04 9.82 -6.48
CA ARG A 61 -3.50 10.02 -6.58
C ARG A 61 -4.17 8.88 -7.36
N ILE A 62 -4.36 7.75 -6.70
CA ILE A 62 -5.11 6.61 -7.23
C ILE A 62 -6.61 6.92 -7.17
N VAL A 63 -7.25 7.02 -8.34
CA VAL A 63 -8.70 7.34 -8.43
C VAL A 63 -9.56 6.11 -8.65
N ARG A 64 -8.96 5.02 -9.14
CA ARG A 64 -9.56 3.70 -9.33
C ARG A 64 -8.47 2.64 -9.25
N THR A 65 -8.83 1.44 -8.84
CA THR A 65 -7.94 0.28 -8.90
C THR A 65 -8.70 -0.95 -9.42
N VAL A 66 -7.98 -1.94 -9.93
CA VAL A 66 -8.50 -3.23 -10.38
C VAL A 66 -8.05 -4.32 -9.42
N PHE A 67 -9.03 -4.98 -8.78
CA PHE A 67 -8.80 -6.18 -8.00
C PHE A 67 -8.63 -7.38 -8.93
N VAL A 68 -7.53 -8.12 -8.75
CA VAL A 68 -7.26 -9.36 -9.47
C VAL A 68 -7.37 -10.52 -8.49
N GLU A 69 -8.41 -11.34 -8.66
CA GLU A 69 -8.60 -12.56 -7.86
C GLU A 69 -7.48 -13.57 -8.14
N CYS A 70 -6.85 -14.11 -7.10
CA CYS A 70 -5.76 -15.08 -7.22
C CYS A 70 -5.95 -16.35 -6.37
N GLY A 71 -7.14 -16.55 -5.78
CA GLY A 71 -7.41 -17.66 -4.88
C GLY A 71 -6.80 -17.44 -3.49
N ALA A 72 -6.65 -16.18 -3.10
CA ALA A 72 -6.18 -15.77 -1.77
C ALA A 72 -7.22 -16.12 -0.68
#